data_AF-A0A935V0N9-F1
#
_entry.id   AF-A0A935V0N9-F1
#
_cell.length_a   1.000
_cell.length_b   1.000
_cell.length_c   1.000
_cell.angle_alpha   90.00
_cell.angle_beta   90.00
_cell.angle_gamma   90.00
#
_symmetry.space_group_name_H-M   'P 1'
#
loop_
_entity.id
_entity.type
_entity.pdbx_description
1 polymer ?
#
loop_
_entity_poly.entity_id
_entity_poly.type
_entity_poly.pdbx_seq_one_letter_code
_entity_poly.pdbx_strand_id
1 'polypeptide(L)'
;MILRSRSCVAEVMSDLGAVRESGGYWNDEDDRVHLHLDVRDVAAAFVTTKAGHATGRAVRMVAFVDGTGEVLFKVMVPKERRDLITAFNALKDGTP
;
A
#
# COMPACT_ATOMS: atom_id res chain seq x y z
N MET A 1 5.08 -3.43 1.30
CA MET A 1 4.84 -2.49 0.17
C MET A 1 5.35 -3.09 -1.13
N ILE A 2 4.71 -2.80 -2.26
CA ILE A 2 5.18 -3.17 -3.60
C ILE A 2 5.32 -1.90 -4.45
N LEU A 3 6.51 -1.70 -5.01
CA LEU A 3 6.85 -0.62 -5.93
C LEU A 3 7.10 -1.21 -7.31
N ARG A 4 6.55 -0.58 -8.36
CA ARG A 4 6.78 -1.01 -9.74
C ARG A 4 7.48 0.11 -10.50
N SER A 5 8.61 -0.22 -11.12
CA SER A 5 9.20 0.60 -12.18
C SER A 5 9.01 -0.09 -13.53
N ARG A 6 9.44 0.58 -14.60
CA ARG A 6 9.50 -0.04 -15.94
C ARG A 6 10.39 -1.30 -15.97
N SER A 7 11.40 -1.37 -15.11
CA SER A 7 12.46 -2.38 -15.19
C SER A 7 12.43 -3.40 -14.06
N CYS A 8 11.71 -3.13 -12.97
CA CYS A 8 11.65 -4.03 -11.83
C CYS A 8 10.35 -3.89 -11.03
N VAL A 9 10.05 -4.95 -10.27
CA VAL A 9 9.13 -4.91 -9.14
C VAL A 9 9.96 -5.11 -7.90
N ALA A 10 9.83 -4.21 -6.93
CA ALA A 10 10.46 -4.32 -5.63
C ALA A 10 9.38 -4.52 -4.56
N GLU A 11 9.60 -5.48 -3.66
CA GLU A 11 8.73 -5.74 -2.53
C GLU A 11 9.50 -5.52 -1.24
N VAL A 12 8.95 -4.68 -0.37
CA VAL A 12 9.48 -4.41 0.97
C VAL A 12 8.56 -5.05 1.99
N MET A 13 9.09 -6.03 2.72
CA MET A 13 8.37 -6.78 3.75
C MET A 13 8.69 -6.20 5.13
N SER A 14 8.08 -5.06 5.44
CA SER A 14 8.14 -4.40 6.75
C SER A 14 6.76 -3.85 7.08
N ASP A 15 6.52 -3.61 8.36
CA ASP A 15 5.46 -2.70 8.80
C ASP A 15 5.78 -1.29 8.25
N LEU A 16 4.73 -0.52 7.94
CA LEU A 16 4.88 0.91 7.66
C LEU A 16 4.96 1.64 9.00
N GLY A 17 5.95 2.52 9.15
CA GLY A 17 6.11 3.36 10.33
C GLY A 17 5.08 4.48 10.40
N ALA A 18 5.33 5.39 11.34
CA ALA A 18 4.62 6.66 11.36
C ALA A 18 4.95 7.45 10.09
N VAL A 19 3.94 8.09 9.50
CA VAL A 19 4.11 8.92 8.31
C VAL A 19 4.11 10.38 8.72
N ARG A 20 5.15 11.11 8.31
CA ARG A 20 5.24 12.56 8.47
C ARG A 20 5.24 13.26 7.12
N GLU A 21 4.41 14.29 6.98
CA GLU A 21 4.43 15.17 5.82
C GLU A 21 5.56 16.21 5.95
N SER A 22 6.44 16.27 4.95
CA SER A 22 7.45 17.33 4.83
C SER A 22 7.94 17.45 3.40
N GLY A 23 8.16 18.69 2.93
CA GLY A 23 8.69 18.95 1.59
C GLY A 23 7.80 18.49 0.43
N GLY A 24 6.50 18.25 0.67
CA GLY A 24 5.59 17.67 -0.32
C GLY A 24 5.62 16.13 -0.39
N TYR A 25 6.31 15.49 0.54
CA TYR A 25 6.41 14.03 0.63
C TYR A 25 5.73 13.50 1.89
N TRP A 26 5.18 12.29 1.79
CA TRP A 26 4.98 11.40 2.93
C TRP A 26 6.28 10.65 3.20
N ASN A 27 6.85 10.91 4.36
CA ASN A 27 8.10 10.32 4.80
C ASN A 27 7.79 9.24 5.83
N ASP A 28 8.23 8.01 5.57
CA ASP A 28 8.21 6.95 6.56
C ASP A 28 9.30 7.23 7.60
N GLU A 29 8.93 7.27 8.88
CA GLU A 29 9.85 7.52 10.00
C GLU A 29 10.43 6.22 10.59
N ASP A 30 10.22 5.06 9.95
CA ASP A 30 10.84 3.79 10.36
C ASP A 30 12.28 3.68 9.81
N ASP A 31 13.23 3.39 10.69
CA ASP A 31 14.65 3.17 10.39
C ASP A 31 14.89 1.96 9.45
N ARG A 32 13.89 1.09 9.27
CA ARG A 32 13.98 -0.12 8.45
C ARG A 32 13.77 0.14 6.97
N VAL A 33 12.98 1.15 6.63
CA VAL A 33 12.60 1.44 5.24
C VAL A 33 12.60 2.95 5.04
N HIS A 34 13.63 3.47 4.38
CA HIS A 34 13.63 4.86 3.95
C HIS A 34 12.72 5.03 2.73
N LEU A 35 11.54 5.61 2.96
CA LEU A 35 10.53 5.85 1.93
C LEU A 35 10.09 7.31 1.91
N HIS A 36 10.12 7.88 0.71
CA HIS A 36 9.54 9.18 0.40
C HIS A 36 8.52 8.99 -0.71
N LEU A 37 7.25 9.28 -0.43
CA LEU A 37 6.17 9.21 -1.42
C LEU A 37 5.76 10.62 -1.79
N ASP A 38 5.87 10.98 -3.07
CA ASP A 38 5.33 12.26 -3.55
C ASP A 38 3.81 12.16 -3.60
N VAL A 39 3.15 12.80 -2.65
CA VAL A 39 1.69 12.69 -2.51
C VAL A 39 0.94 13.48 -3.55
N ARG A 40 1.61 14.42 -4.22
CA ARG A 40 1.01 15.23 -5.28
C ARG A 40 0.72 14.39 -6.51
N ASP A 41 1.47 13.30 -6.68
CA ASP A 41 1.27 12.37 -7.78
C ASP A 41 0.15 11.37 -7.47
N VAL A 42 -0.27 11.23 -6.21
CA VAL A 42 -1.37 10.33 -5.82
C VAL A 42 -2.71 11.02 -6.06
N ALA A 43 -3.47 10.54 -7.05
CA ALA A 43 -4.81 11.04 -7.34
C ALA A 43 -5.90 10.30 -6.55
N ALA A 44 -5.72 9.00 -6.30
CA ALA A 44 -6.68 8.19 -5.55
C ALA A 44 -6.05 6.97 -4.88
N ALA A 45 -6.73 6.44 -3.87
CA ALA A 45 -6.40 5.18 -3.22
C ALA A 45 -7.60 4.22 -3.25
N PHE A 46 -7.36 2.95 -3.58
CA PHE A 46 -8.39 1.92 -3.69
C PHE A 46 -8.13 0.77 -2.71
N VAL A 47 -9.08 0.55 -1.82
CA VAL A 47 -9.08 -0.58 -0.88
C VAL A 47 -9.71 -1.79 -1.58
N THR A 48 -8.89 -2.78 -1.95
CA THR A 48 -9.35 -3.86 -2.85
C THR A 48 -8.92 -5.26 -2.41
N THR A 49 -9.74 -6.24 -2.79
CA THR A 49 -9.49 -7.66 -2.58
C THR A 49 -9.54 -8.38 -3.92
N LYS A 50 -8.50 -9.17 -4.23
CA LYS A 50 -8.47 -10.02 -5.43
C LYS A 50 -8.01 -11.43 -5.11
N ALA A 51 -8.23 -12.36 -6.04
CA ALA A 51 -7.60 -13.68 -5.95
C ALA A 51 -6.09 -13.59 -6.24
N GLY A 52 -5.28 -14.23 -5.40
CA GLY A 52 -3.84 -14.32 -5.59
C GLY A 52 -3.49 -15.29 -6.72
N HIS A 53 -2.59 -14.88 -7.62
CA HIS A 53 -2.35 -15.54 -8.91
C HIS A 53 -1.96 -17.02 -8.78
N ALA A 54 -1.10 -17.36 -7.81
CA ALA A 54 -0.58 -18.72 -7.64
C ALA A 54 -1.40 -19.60 -6.68
N THR A 55 -2.21 -18.99 -5.81
CA THR A 55 -2.81 -19.71 -4.67
C THR A 55 -4.32 -19.68 -4.63
N GLY A 56 -4.97 -18.85 -5.46
CA GLY A 56 -6.42 -18.56 -5.38
C GLY A 56 -6.86 -17.82 -4.11
N ARG A 57 -6.03 -17.85 -3.05
CA ARG A 57 -6.27 -17.16 -1.77
C ARG A 57 -6.47 -15.67 -1.96
N ALA A 58 -7.37 -15.10 -1.17
CA ALA A 58 -7.64 -13.67 -1.15
C ALA A 58 -6.37 -12.87 -0.81
N VAL A 59 -6.11 -11.85 -1.62
CA VAL A 59 -5.07 -10.85 -1.43
C VAL A 59 -5.77 -9.53 -1.17
N ARG A 60 -5.42 -8.88 -0.06
CA ARG A 60 -5.97 -7.60 0.37
C ARG A 60 -4.90 -6.53 0.22
N MET A 61 -5.24 -5.42 -0.42
CA MET A 61 -4.29 -4.35 -0.65
C MET A 61 -4.97 -2.99 -0.75
N VAL A 62 -4.20 -1.94 -0.47
CA VAL A 62 -4.51 -0.57 -0.88
C VAL A 62 -3.62 -0.23 -2.05
N ALA A 63 -4.22 0.15 -3.18
CA ALA A 63 -3.51 0.57 -4.38
C ALA A 63 -3.61 2.08 -4.54
N PHE A 64 -2.47 2.75 -4.68
CA PHE A 64 -2.37 4.19 -4.89
C PHE A 64 -2.10 4.44 -6.37
N VAL A 65 -2.91 5.30 -6.99
CA VAL A 65 -2.84 5.59 -8.42
C VAL A 65 -2.60 7.06 -8.70
N ASP A 66 -2.03 7.35 -9.85
CA ASP A 66 -1.87 8.72 -10.35
C ASP A 66 -3.10 9.22 -11.13
N GLY A 67 -3.01 10.47 -11.62
CA GLY A 67 -4.07 11.11 -12.40
C GLY A 67 -4.36 10.44 -13.76
N THR A 68 -3.50 9.53 -14.21
CA THR A 68 -3.70 8.71 -15.42
C THR A 68 -4.34 7.35 -15.12
N GLY A 69 -4.41 6.97 -13.84
CA GLY A 69 -4.89 5.67 -13.38
C GLY A 69 -3.79 4.61 -13.27
N GLU A 70 -2.54 4.95 -13.53
CA GLU A 70 -1.41 4.05 -13.34
C GLU A 70 -1.14 3.83 -11.85
N VAL A 71 -0.79 2.59 -11.48
CA VAL A 71 -0.52 2.25 -10.08
C VAL A 71 0.90 2.66 -9.71
N LEU A 72 1.02 3.62 -8.79
CA LEU A 72 2.29 4.09 -8.25
C LEU A 72 2.90 3.04 -7.31
N PHE A 73 2.13 2.60 -6.32
CA PHE A 73 2.54 1.58 -5.35
C PHE A 73 1.34 0.88 -4.70
N LYS A 74 1.62 -0.25 -4.04
CA LYS A 74 0.61 -1.04 -3.32
C LYS A 74 1.07 -1.34 -1.91
N VAL A 75 0.16 -1.26 -0.96
CA VAL A 75 0.35 -1.74 0.41
C VAL A 75 -0.48 -3.00 0.59
N MET A 76 0.17 -4.10 0.94
CA MET A 76 -0.42 -5.43 1.01
C MET A 76 -0.65 -5.81 2.46
N VAL A 77 -1.81 -6.39 2.78
CA VAL A 77 -2.08 -6.92 4.12
C VAL A 77 -1.48 -8.34 4.22
N PRO A 78 -0.60 -8.61 5.19
CA PRO A 78 -0.07 -9.95 5.42
C PRO A 78 -1.20 -10.96 5.69
N LYS A 79 -1.05 -12.19 5.19
CA LYS A 79 -2.14 -13.19 5.21
C LYS A 79 -2.40 -13.72 6.62
N GLU A 80 -1.39 -13.67 7.47
CA GLU A 80 -1.32 -14.18 8.83
C GLU A 80 -1.72 -13.15 9.89
N ARG A 81 -1.72 -11.85 9.54
CA ARG A 81 -2.06 -10.74 10.45
C ARG A 81 -3.57 -10.49 10.50
N ARG A 82 -4.27 -11.28 11.32
CA ARG A 82 -5.74 -11.23 11.47
C ARG A 82 -6.25 -9.86 11.91
N ASP A 83 -5.50 -9.19 12.79
CA ASP A 83 -5.74 -7.82 13.24
C ASP A 83 -5.82 -6.84 12.06
N LEU A 84 -4.83 -6.89 11.17
CA LEU A 84 -4.79 -6.04 9.98
C LEU A 84 -5.86 -6.41 8.95
N ILE A 85 -6.24 -7.70 8.86
CA ILE A 85 -7.35 -8.14 8.01
C ILE A 85 -8.68 -7.55 8.50
N THR A 86 -8.92 -7.53 9.80
CA THR A 86 -10.12 -6.93 10.39
C THR A 86 -10.15 -5.42 10.12
N ALA A 87 -9.06 -4.71 10.40
CA ALA A 87 -8.95 -3.27 10.13
C ALA A 87 -9.14 -2.95 8.63
N PHE A 88 -8.57 -3.76 7.75
CA PHE A 88 -8.75 -3.63 6.30
C PHE A 88 -10.22 -3.77 5.88
N ASN A 89 -10.94 -4.75 6.42
CA ASN A 89 -12.35 -4.94 6.08
C ASN A 89 -13.19 -3.77 6.60
N ALA A 90 -12.95 -3.29 7.82
CA ALA A 90 -13.61 -2.10 8.37
C ALA A 90 -13.39 -0.87 7.47
N LEU A 91 -12.13 -0.63 7.07
CA LEU A 91 -11.77 0.44 6.13
C LEU A 91 -12.49 0.29 4.79
N LYS A 92 -12.57 -0.93 4.26
CA LYS A 92 -13.22 -1.22 2.97
C LYS A 92 -14.73 -0.98 3.03
N ASP A 93 -15.36 -1.34 4.13
CA ASP A 93 -16.80 -1.25 4.34
C ASP A 93 -17.23 0.17 4.79
N GLY A 94 -16.27 1.09 4.97
CA GLY A 94 -16.52 2.47 5.40
C GLY A 94 -16.95 2.57 6.86
N THR A 95 -16.62 1.57 7.68
CA THR A 95 -16.92 1.56 9.12
C THR A 95 -15.68 2.05 9.87
N PRO A 96 -15.75 3.18 10.62
CA PRO A 96 -14.61 3.70 11.37
C PRO A 96 -14.15 2.77 12.49
#